data_AF-A0A659RYT0-F1
#
_entry.id   AF-A0A659RYT0-F1
#
_cell.length_a   1.000
_cell.length_b   1.000
_cell.length_c   1.000
_cell.angle_alpha   90.00
_cell.angle_beta   90.00
_cell.angle_gamma   90.00
#
_symmetry.space_group_name_H-M   'P 1'
#
loop_
_entity.id
_entity.type
_entity.pdbx_description
1 polymer ?
#
loop_
_entity_poly.entity_id
_entity_poly.type
_entity_poly.pdbx_seq_one_letter_code
_entity_poly.pdbx_strand_id
1 'polypeptide(L)'
;CSRDRGKAVRLLLQAPWVGITRDAAVARAADNQLSGTISHIARGADQCEVLMALPDGQTLCATIPTADAATLKEGDDVIAWFNADRVIIATLC
;
A
#
# COMPACT_ATOMS: atom_id res chain seq x y z
N CYS A 1 29.64 10.20 10.46
CA CYS A 1 28.54 9.27 10.16
C CYS A 1 28.41 9.02 8.66
N SER A 2 29.14 8.04 8.13
CA SER A 2 28.93 7.54 6.77
C SER A 2 27.60 6.79 6.73
N ARG A 3 26.55 7.42 6.19
CA ARG A 3 25.32 6.72 5.79
C ARG A 3 25.74 5.65 4.80
N ASP A 4 25.56 4.38 5.16
CA ASP A 4 25.71 3.21 4.30
C ASP A 4 24.75 3.35 3.10
N ARG A 5 25.18 4.12 2.09
CA ARG A 5 24.47 4.29 0.83
C ARG A 5 24.79 3.08 -0.04
N GLY A 6 23.76 2.45 -0.58
CA GLY A 6 23.89 1.37 -1.56
C GLY A 6 23.67 -0.05 -1.03
N LYS A 7 23.29 -0.23 0.25
CA LYS A 7 22.84 -1.55 0.71
C LYS A 7 21.47 -1.87 0.14
N ALA A 8 21.36 -3.01 -0.53
CA ALA A 8 20.07 -3.58 -0.90
C ALA A 8 19.33 -4.01 0.37
N VAL A 9 18.14 -3.46 0.57
CA VAL A 9 17.24 -3.81 1.68
C VAL A 9 15.94 -4.32 1.11
N ARG A 10 15.28 -5.23 1.84
CA ARG A 10 13.91 -5.63 1.55
C ARG A 10 13.00 -5.05 2.62
N LEU A 11 11.92 -4.40 2.19
CA LEU A 11 10.89 -3.91 3.09
C LEU A 11 9.80 -4.99 3.19
N LEU A 12 9.48 -5.38 4.42
CA LEU A 12 8.32 -6.20 4.71
C LEU A 12 7.21 -5.27 5.18
N LEU A 13 6.14 -5.17 4.38
CA LEU A 13 4.96 -4.36 4.66
C LEU A 13 3.76 -5.30 4.78
N GLN A 14 3.13 -5.32 5.95
CA GLN A 14 1.96 -6.15 6.18
C GLN A 14 0.70 -5.50 5.56
N ALA A 15 -0.11 -6.28 4.84
CA ALA A 15 -1.29 -5.79 4.13
C ALA A 15 -2.29 -4.95 4.97
N PRO A 16 -2.57 -5.24 6.27
CA PRO A 16 -3.48 -4.43 7.09
C PRO A 16 -2.95 -3.04 7.47
N TRP A 17 -1.69 -2.73 7.17
CA TRP A 17 -1.09 -1.43 7.45
C TRP A 17 -1.14 -0.48 6.25
N VAL A 18 -1.69 -0.94 5.13
CA VAL A 18 -1.81 -0.17 3.90
C VAL A 18 -3.26 0.29 3.73
N GLY A 19 -3.46 1.60 3.77
CA GLY A 19 -4.73 2.22 3.40
C GLY A 19 -4.79 2.46 1.89
N ILE A 20 -6.00 2.49 1.33
CA ILE A 20 -6.25 2.85 -0.07
C ILE A 20 -7.19 4.06 -0.10
N THR A 21 -6.86 5.09 -0.88
CA THR A 21 -7.71 6.27 -1.02
C THR A 21 -7.66 6.84 -2.43
N ARG A 22 -8.71 7.57 -2.82
CA ARG A 22 -8.72 8.45 -4.00
C ARG A 22 -8.47 9.91 -3.62
N ASP A 23 -8.47 10.22 -2.33
CA ASP A 23 -8.25 11.57 -1.82
C ASP A 23 -6.75 11.80 -1.56
N ALA A 24 -6.15 12.64 -2.39
CA ALA A 24 -4.75 13.03 -2.25
C ALA A 24 -4.45 13.76 -0.93
N ALA A 25 -5.42 14.45 -0.33
CA ALA A 25 -5.23 15.12 0.96
C ALA A 25 -5.06 14.10 2.09
N VAL A 26 -5.84 13.01 2.08
CA VAL A 26 -5.71 11.90 3.02
C VAL A 26 -4.35 11.22 2.86
N ALA A 27 -3.96 10.90 1.62
CA ALA A 27 -2.68 10.25 1.34
C ALA A 27 -1.49 11.11 1.77
N ARG A 28 -1.58 12.43 1.64
CA ARG A 28 -0.50 13.37 1.95
C ARG A 28 -0.20 13.53 3.44
N ALA A 29 -1.09 13.07 4.31
CA ALA A 29 -0.86 13.00 5.75
C ALA A 29 0.04 11.81 6.14
N ALA A 30 0.25 10.85 5.24
CA ALA A 30 1.09 9.67 5.48
C ALA A 30 2.52 9.85 4.96
N ASP A 31 3.46 9.14 5.59
CA ASP A 31 4.88 9.21 5.23
C ASP A 31 5.17 8.63 3.84
N ASN A 32 4.49 7.54 3.48
CA ASN A 32 4.69 6.84 2.21
C ASN A 32 3.39 6.82 1.41
N GLN A 33 3.52 7.09 0.11
CA GLN A 33 2.41 7.17 -0.84
C GLN A 33 2.85 6.47 -2.12
N LEU A 34 2.03 5.53 -2.60
CA LEU A 34 2.26 4.77 -3.82
C LEU A 34 1.01 4.89 -4.69
N SER A 35 1.12 5.58 -5.82
CA SER A 35 0.06 5.64 -6.81
C SER A 35 0.01 4.36 -7.64
N GLY A 36 -1.20 3.91 -7.95
CA GLY A 36 -1.42 2.75 -8.79
C GLY A 36 -2.88 2.59 -9.18
N THR A 37 -3.18 1.51 -9.86
CA THR A 37 -4.55 1.22 -10.33
C THR A 37 -5.01 -0.09 -9.69
N ILE A 38 -6.25 -0.13 -9.21
CA ILE A 38 -6.80 -1.35 -8.62
C ILE A 38 -6.92 -2.43 -9.70
N SER A 39 -6.23 -3.55 -9.51
CA SER A 39 -6.29 -4.70 -10.41
C SER A 39 -7.32 -5.74 -10.00
N HIS A 40 -7.61 -5.87 -8.70
CA HIS A 40 -8.60 -6.83 -8.19
C HIS A 40 -9.11 -6.44 -6.79
N ILE A 41 -10.38 -6.75 -6.49
CA ILE A 41 -10.95 -6.58 -5.13
C ILE A 41 -11.67 -7.86 -4.69
N ALA A 42 -11.13 -8.55 -3.69
CA ALA A 42 -11.82 -9.64 -2.99
C ALA A 42 -12.56 -9.10 -1.77
N ARG A 43 -13.90 -9.07 -1.82
CA ARG A 43 -14.73 -8.55 -0.72
C ARG A 43 -15.16 -9.65 0.24
N GLY A 44 -14.79 -9.52 1.50
CA GLY A 44 -15.30 -10.32 2.61
C GLY A 44 -16.36 -9.57 3.43
N ALA A 45 -16.84 -10.21 4.49
CA ALA A 45 -17.87 -9.63 5.37
C ALA A 45 -17.39 -8.34 6.05
N ASP A 46 -16.23 -8.39 6.71
CA ASP A 46 -15.68 -7.25 7.46
C ASP A 46 -14.42 -6.66 6.84
N GLN A 47 -13.71 -7.43 6.02
CA GLN A 47 -12.45 -7.07 5.39
C GLN A 47 -12.49 -7.32 3.88
N CYS A 48 -11.80 -6.46 3.15
CA CYS A 48 -11.57 -6.58 1.72
C CYS A 48 -10.07 -6.66 1.45
N GLU A 49 -9.68 -7.59 0.58
CA GLU A 49 -8.35 -7.62 -0.01
C GLU A 49 -8.37 -6.84 -1.32
N VAL A 50 -7.51 -5.83 -1.43
CA VAL A 50 -7.36 -4.99 -2.61
C VAL A 50 -5.97 -5.23 -3.19
N LEU A 51 -5.93 -5.67 -4.44
CA LEU A 51 -4.70 -5.75 -5.22
C LEU A 51 -4.60 -4.52 -6.11
N MET A 52 -3.44 -3.88 -6.07
CA MET A 52 -3.14 -2.68 -6.84
C MET A 52 -1.90 -2.92 -7.70
N ALA A 53 -2.02 -2.66 -9.00
CA ALA A 53 -0.90 -2.64 -9.92
C ALA A 53 -0.12 -1.33 -9.77
N LEU A 54 1.17 -1.44 -9.53
CA LEU A 54 2.11 -0.32 -9.48
C LEU A 54 2.73 -0.05 -10.87
N PRO A 55 3.20 1.17 -11.14
CA PRO A 55 3.79 1.53 -12.45
C PRO A 55 5.04 0.73 -12.83
N ASP A 56 5.71 0.12 -11.86
CA ASP A 56 6.89 -0.71 -12.06
C ASP A 56 6.56 -2.19 -12.36
N GLY A 57 5.27 -2.52 -12.51
CA GLY A 57 4.77 -3.85 -12.80
C GLY A 57 4.62 -4.75 -11.58
N GLN A 58 4.91 -4.26 -10.38
CA GLN A 58 4.66 -5.00 -9.14
C GLN A 58 3.19 -4.89 -8.71
N THR A 59 2.75 -5.85 -7.89
CA THR A 59 1.42 -5.83 -7.28
C THR A 59 1.54 -5.58 -5.79
N LEU A 60 0.85 -4.56 -5.29
CA LEU A 60 0.67 -4.29 -3.88
C LEU A 60 -0.64 -4.93 -3.39
N CYS A 61 -0.59 -5.60 -2.23
CA CYS A 61 -1.77 -6.12 -1.54
C CYS A 61 -2.06 -5.27 -0.29
N ALA A 62 -3.30 -4.84 -0.15
CA ALA A 62 -3.81 -4.14 1.03
C ALA A 62 -5.04 -4.88 1.58
N THR A 63 -5.15 -4.94 2.91
CA THR A 63 -6.36 -5.44 3.58
C THR A 63 -7.01 -4.29 4.31
N ILE A 64 -8.19 -3.88 3.85
CA ILE A 64 -8.93 -2.72 4.39
C ILE A 64 -10.33 -3.14 4.84
N PRO A 65 -10.94 -2.44 5.80
CA PRO A 65 -12.33 -2.67 6.17
C PRO A 65 -13.28 -2.58 4.98
N THR A 66 -14.27 -3.46 4.90
CA THR A 66 -15.23 -3.49 3.78
C THR A 66 -15.97 -2.16 3.61
N ALA A 67 -16.23 -1.44 4.71
CA ALA A 67 -16.83 -0.10 4.70
C ALA A 67 -15.98 0.92 3.92
N ASP A 68 -14.65 0.84 4.03
CA ASP A 68 -13.73 1.75 3.36
C ASP A 68 -13.58 1.41 1.87
N ALA A 69 -13.77 0.14 1.50
CA ALA A 69 -13.75 -0.35 0.13
C ALA A 69 -15.09 -0.19 -0.63
N ALA A 70 -16.13 0.33 0.02
CA ALA A 70 -17.51 0.31 -0.50
C ALA A 70 -17.64 1.02 -1.86
N THR A 71 -16.85 2.06 -2.09
CA THR A 71 -16.91 2.87 -3.32
C THR A 71 -15.82 2.49 -4.34
N LEU A 72 -14.86 1.65 -3.97
CA LEU A 72 -13.72 1.28 -4.81
C LEU A 72 -14.12 0.26 -5.89
N LYS A 73 -13.51 0.36 -7.06
CA LYS A 73 -13.73 -0.56 -8.18
C LYS A 73 -12.41 -0.94 -8.84
N GLU A 74 -12.40 -2.10 -9.48
CA GLU A 74 -11.30 -2.48 -10.37
C GLU A 74 -11.18 -1.46 -11.50
N GLY A 75 -9.96 -1.08 -11.83
CA GLY A 75 -9.65 0.00 -12.78
C GLY A 75 -9.63 1.41 -12.17
N ASP A 76 -9.98 1.60 -10.88
CA ASP A 76 -9.84 2.89 -10.23
C ASP A 76 -8.36 3.25 -10.03
N ASP A 77 -7.99 4.48 -10.40
CA ASP A 77 -6.72 5.08 -10.02
C ASP A 77 -6.78 5.53 -8.55
N VAL A 78 -5.86 5.02 -7.74
CA VAL A 78 -5.84 5.19 -6.30
C VAL A 78 -4.42 5.45 -5.78
N ILE A 79 -4.35 5.84 -4.50
CA ILE A 79 -3.11 6.00 -3.76
C ILE A 79 -3.15 5.06 -2.56
N ALA A 80 -2.19 4.13 -2.51
CA ALA A 80 -1.89 3.37 -1.32
C ALA A 80 -1.01 4.19 -0.38
N TRP A 81 -1.30 4.19 0.91
CA TRP A 81 -0.58 4.97 1.89
C TRP A 81 -0.30 4.18 3.18
N PHE A 82 0.85 4.44 3.80
CA PHE A 82 1.27 3.84 5.06
C PHE A 82 2.36 4.69 5.76
N ASN A 83 2.40 4.62 7.08
CA ASN A 83 3.38 5.37 7.88
C ASN A 83 4.67 4.56 8.10
N ALA A 84 5.80 5.27 8.26
CA ALA A 84 7.12 4.65 8.32
C ALA A 84 7.35 3.82 9.60
N ASP A 85 6.59 4.09 10.65
CA ASP A 85 6.59 3.32 11.91
C ASP A 85 6.01 1.92 11.76
N ARG A 86 5.39 1.60 10.61
CA ARG A 86 4.79 0.30 10.29
C ARG A 86 5.55 -0.47 9.21
N VAL A 87 6.86 -0.27 9.10
CA VAL A 87 7.68 -0.98 8.10
C VAL A 87 8.80 -1.75 8.79
N ILE A 88 8.92 -3.05 8.49
CA ILE A 88 10.03 -3.87 8.96
C ILE A 88 11.09 -3.91 7.87
N ILE A 89 12.31 -3.48 8.20
CA ILE A 89 13.47 -3.54 7.30
C ILE A 89 14.18 -4.88 7.54
N ALA A 90 14.27 -5.70 6.50
CA ALA A 90 15.08 -6.92 6.49
C ALA A 90 16.31 -6.71 5.59
N THR A 91 17.49 -7.08 6.11
CA THR A 91 18.74 -7.12 5.35
C THR A 91 19.23 -8.56 5.29
N LEU A 92 19.63 -9.01 4.09
CA LEU A 92 20.35 -10.26 3.94
C LEU A 92 21.82 -9.95 4.20
N CYS A 93 22.34 -10.38 5.35
CA CYS A 93 23.78 -10.42 5.61
C CYS A 93 24.41 -11.57 4.82
#